data_AF-A0A9E0D7W4-F1
#
_entry.id   AF-A0A9E0D7W4-F1
#
_cell.length_a   1.000
_cell.length_b   1.000
_cell.length_c   1.000
_cell.angle_alpha   90.00
_cell.angle_beta   90.00
_cell.angle_gamma   90.00
#
_symmetry.space_group_name_H-M   'P 1'
#
loop_
_entity.id
_entity.type
_entity.pdbx_description
1 polymer ?
#
loop_
_entity_poly.entity_id
_entity_poly.type
_entity_poly.pdbx_seq_one_letter_code
_entity_poly.pdbx_strand_id
1 'polypeptide(L)'
;MEFDSAHKRKLSAPSADFLLGIEARLHSTPWRPLAAWSVLAAGLTLGILTGRTGSALGLAPWPTLMLCGLLADGLWGGIWRGLTALPTQGGTGSDPQAAQAAGRWLPYVQPGSPAARLLGRDHAGGFVQNLRVALPVILAALVLATVLGPGALILTGAMILLASLAWLTAHHRSVVALPLSIGATVLLPWALVLFTLTGNGGETDNRAWLLAFLWTLHLWGASRRGVNGPDRLGLGLMALATVGVAGLLIQAQTVIGLAVLAALWLPAWLWTVQGSHPQRISLLWTLSMLASAIALGNGL
;
A
#
# COMPACT_ATOMS: atom_id res chain seq x y z
N MET A 1 -24.64 13.03 -56.13
CA MET A 1 -25.78 12.34 -55.46
C MET A 1 -25.24 11.00 -55.02
N GLU A 2 -24.79 10.94 -53.77
CA GLU A 2 -24.02 9.85 -53.21
C GLU A 2 -24.86 9.28 -52.07
N PHE A 3 -25.32 8.04 -52.22
CA PHE A 3 -26.13 7.36 -51.22
C PHE A 3 -25.41 6.08 -50.75
N ASP A 4 -25.28 6.04 -49.43
CA ASP A 4 -25.46 4.88 -48.57
C ASP A 4 -24.29 3.90 -48.36
N SER A 5 -23.39 4.29 -47.46
CA SER A 5 -22.51 3.36 -46.75
C SER A 5 -23.24 2.82 -45.51
N ALA A 6 -23.84 1.64 -45.70
CA ALA A 6 -24.51 0.86 -44.67
C ALA A 6 -23.66 0.70 -43.40
N HIS A 7 -24.15 1.33 -42.35
CA HIS A 7 -23.58 1.43 -41.02
C HIS A 7 -23.77 0.10 -40.25
N LYS A 8 -22.93 -0.91 -40.52
CA LYS A 8 -22.85 -2.12 -39.68
C LYS A 8 -22.16 -1.81 -38.35
N ARG A 9 -22.91 -1.27 -37.38
CA ARG A 9 -22.48 -1.26 -35.97
C ARG A 9 -22.58 -2.67 -35.41
N LYS A 10 -21.44 -3.33 -35.22
CA LYS A 10 -21.33 -4.48 -34.31
C LYS A 10 -21.59 -3.97 -32.89
N LEU A 11 -22.75 -4.31 -32.33
CA LEU A 11 -22.99 -4.28 -30.89
C LEU A 11 -22.20 -5.43 -30.26
N SER A 12 -20.97 -5.15 -29.82
CA SER A 12 -20.22 -6.05 -28.94
C SER A 12 -20.74 -5.87 -27.51
N ALA A 13 -21.16 -6.99 -26.91
CA ALA A 13 -21.70 -7.07 -25.56
C ALA A 13 -20.73 -6.53 -24.49
N PRO A 14 -21.20 -5.82 -23.46
CA PRO A 14 -20.37 -5.34 -22.36
C PRO A 14 -20.20 -6.46 -21.32
N SER A 15 -19.14 -7.27 -21.42
CA SER A 15 -18.80 -8.18 -20.31
C SER A 15 -17.36 -8.74 -20.30
N ALA A 16 -16.62 -8.72 -21.40
CA ALA A 16 -15.22 -9.19 -21.40
C ALA A 16 -14.21 -8.06 -21.12
N ASP A 17 -14.40 -6.88 -21.70
CA ASP A 17 -13.46 -5.75 -21.59
C ASP A 17 -13.40 -5.13 -20.19
N PHE A 18 -14.48 -5.26 -19.40
CA PHE A 18 -14.52 -4.77 -18.02
C PHE A 18 -13.69 -5.64 -17.08
N LEU A 19 -13.79 -6.96 -17.23
CA LEU A 19 -12.97 -7.92 -16.48
C LEU A 19 -11.51 -7.86 -16.94
N LEU A 20 -11.25 -7.73 -18.24
CA LEU A 20 -9.91 -7.50 -18.81
C LEU A 20 -9.30 -6.15 -18.39
N GLY A 21 -10.09 -5.11 -18.15
CA GLY A 21 -9.62 -3.82 -17.64
C GLY A 21 -9.28 -3.84 -16.15
N ILE A 22 -9.96 -4.68 -15.37
CA ILE A 22 -9.62 -4.96 -13.97
C ILE A 22 -8.38 -5.87 -13.91
N GLU A 23 -8.34 -6.93 -14.73
CA GLU A 23 -7.18 -7.81 -14.92
C GLU A 23 -5.96 -7.03 -15.39
N ALA A 24 -6.05 -6.13 -16.38
CA ALA A 24 -4.92 -5.33 -16.86
C ALA A 24 -4.39 -4.36 -15.78
N ARG A 25 -5.28 -3.86 -14.91
CA ARG A 25 -4.93 -3.01 -13.75
C ARG A 25 -4.36 -3.82 -12.57
N LEU A 26 -4.62 -5.13 -12.53
CA LEU A 26 -3.98 -6.13 -11.67
C LEU A 26 -2.67 -6.67 -12.28
N HIS A 27 -2.55 -6.72 -13.61
CA HIS A 27 -1.46 -7.36 -14.36
C HIS A 27 -0.16 -6.55 -14.40
N SER A 28 -0.15 -5.26 -14.04
CA SER A 28 1.08 -4.46 -13.97
C SER A 28 1.79 -4.48 -12.60
N THR A 29 1.28 -5.19 -11.59
CA THR A 29 1.98 -5.34 -10.30
C THR A 29 1.77 -6.71 -9.67
N PRO A 30 2.73 -7.65 -9.74
CA PRO A 30 2.48 -9.02 -9.30
C PRO A 30 2.43 -9.25 -7.77
N TRP A 31 2.80 -8.29 -6.89
CA TRP A 31 2.77 -8.50 -5.42
C TRP A 31 2.41 -7.23 -4.61
N ARG A 32 1.31 -6.55 -4.93
CA ARG A 32 0.81 -5.42 -4.14
C ARG A 32 -0.36 -5.80 -3.22
N PRO A 33 -0.14 -6.71 -2.27
CA PRO A 33 -0.76 -6.47 -0.97
C PRO A 33 0.34 -6.23 0.07
N LEU A 34 1.19 -5.22 -0.17
CA LEU A 34 2.26 -4.85 0.77
C LEU A 34 1.69 -4.54 2.16
N ALA A 35 0.47 -4.00 2.21
CA ALA A 35 -0.29 -3.80 3.43
C ALA A 35 -0.69 -5.14 4.10
N ALA A 36 -1.09 -6.15 3.32
CA ALA A 36 -1.35 -7.48 3.89
C ALA A 36 -0.05 -8.16 4.35
N TRP A 37 1.06 -7.99 3.62
CA TRP A 37 2.36 -8.53 4.03
C TRP A 37 2.90 -7.84 5.27
N SER A 38 2.66 -6.54 5.45
CA SER A 38 3.02 -5.82 6.68
C SER A 38 2.10 -6.20 7.85
N VAL A 39 0.81 -6.45 7.62
CA VAL A 39 -0.08 -7.09 8.61
C VAL A 39 0.47 -8.46 9.03
N LEU A 40 0.84 -9.29 8.06
CA LEU A 40 1.40 -10.62 8.35
C LEU A 40 2.72 -10.51 9.12
N ALA A 41 3.63 -9.64 8.68
CA ALA A 41 4.90 -9.39 9.38
C ALA A 41 4.67 -8.94 10.82
N ALA A 42 3.73 -8.03 11.06
CA ALA A 42 3.39 -7.60 12.41
C ALA A 42 2.85 -8.77 13.27
N GLY A 43 1.97 -9.61 12.70
CA GLY A 43 1.50 -10.81 13.39
C GLY A 43 2.64 -11.78 13.72
N LEU A 44 3.59 -11.96 12.80
CA LEU A 44 4.77 -12.80 12.98
C LEU A 44 5.69 -12.25 14.09
N THR A 45 5.88 -10.92 14.17
CA THR A 45 6.65 -10.32 15.28
C THR A 45 6.06 -10.57 16.65
N LEU A 46 4.73 -10.69 16.74
CA LEU A 46 4.06 -11.01 17.99
C LEU A 46 4.10 -12.52 18.33
N GLY A 47 4.75 -13.35 17.50
CA GLY A 47 4.84 -14.78 17.75
C GLY A 47 3.51 -15.50 17.53
N ILE A 48 2.72 -15.09 16.53
CA ILE A 48 1.45 -15.76 16.23
C ILE A 48 1.62 -17.26 15.91
N LEU A 49 2.77 -17.64 15.33
CA LEU A 49 3.10 -19.03 15.03
C LEU A 49 3.48 -19.85 16.26
N THR A 50 3.97 -19.21 17.32
CA THR A 50 4.43 -19.86 18.56
C THR A 50 3.35 -19.89 19.64
N GLY A 51 2.15 -19.36 19.36
CA GLY A 51 1.04 -19.33 20.32
C GLY A 51 1.23 -18.33 21.47
N ARG A 52 2.26 -17.48 21.39
CA ARG A 52 2.61 -16.50 22.44
C ARG A 52 1.53 -15.44 22.65
N THR A 53 0.73 -15.18 21.63
CA THR A 53 -0.40 -14.23 21.62
C THR A 53 -1.72 -14.84 22.08
N GLY A 54 -1.68 -15.91 22.89
CA GLY A 54 -2.86 -16.57 23.45
C GLY A 54 -3.91 -15.58 23.92
N SER A 55 -5.00 -15.46 23.15
CA SER A 55 -6.13 -14.64 23.52
C SER A 55 -6.82 -15.27 24.73
N ALA A 56 -7.32 -14.43 25.65
CA ALA A 56 -8.10 -14.87 26.82
C ALA A 56 -9.36 -15.70 26.49
N LEU A 57 -9.70 -15.85 25.20
CA LEU A 57 -10.88 -16.54 24.68
C LEU A 57 -10.56 -17.81 23.88
N GLY A 58 -9.30 -18.25 23.79
CA GLY A 58 -8.94 -19.56 23.22
C GLY A 58 -9.20 -19.73 21.71
N LEU A 59 -9.68 -18.70 21.01
CA LEU A 59 -9.77 -18.67 19.56
C LEU A 59 -8.43 -18.20 18.99
N ALA A 60 -7.90 -18.99 18.06
CA ALA A 60 -6.66 -18.67 17.38
C ALA A 60 -6.73 -17.27 16.74
N PRO A 61 -5.70 -16.42 16.85
CA PRO A 61 -5.70 -15.01 16.38
C PRO A 61 -5.84 -14.80 14.86
N TRP A 62 -6.03 -15.87 14.08
CA TRP A 62 -6.13 -15.84 12.62
C TRP A 62 -7.33 -15.06 12.06
N PRO A 63 -8.56 -15.19 12.58
CA PRO A 63 -9.69 -14.39 12.09
C PRO A 63 -9.43 -12.89 12.25
N THR A 64 -8.87 -12.47 13.40
CA THR A 64 -8.51 -11.07 13.64
C THR A 64 -7.45 -10.59 12.66
N LEU A 65 -6.39 -11.38 12.41
CA LEU A 65 -5.41 -11.04 11.39
C LEU A 65 -6.01 -10.95 9.98
N MET A 66 -6.93 -11.84 9.62
CA MET A 66 -7.61 -11.78 8.32
C MET A 66 -8.45 -10.51 8.18
N LEU A 67 -9.15 -10.10 9.23
CA LEU A 67 -9.90 -8.84 9.26
C LEU A 67 -8.96 -7.64 9.19
N CYS A 68 -7.81 -7.67 9.88
CA CYS A 68 -6.78 -6.64 9.77
C CYS A 68 -6.22 -6.55 8.33
N GLY A 69 -5.97 -7.69 7.69
CA GLY A 69 -5.51 -7.76 6.29
C GLY A 69 -6.56 -7.20 5.31
N LEU A 70 -7.83 -7.57 5.50
CA LEU A 70 -8.95 -7.06 4.70
C LEU A 70 -9.10 -5.54 4.85
N LEU A 71 -9.01 -5.04 6.09
CA LEU A 71 -9.08 -3.61 6.38
C LEU A 71 -7.90 -2.87 5.76
N ALA A 72 -6.67 -3.34 5.97
CA ALA A 72 -5.46 -2.66 5.55
C ALA A 72 -5.21 -2.71 4.04
N ASP A 73 -5.50 -3.84 3.38
CA ASP A 73 -5.22 -4.00 1.95
C ASP A 73 -6.44 -3.66 1.09
N GLY A 74 -7.59 -4.28 1.41
CA GLY A 74 -8.82 -4.09 0.66
C GLY A 74 -9.41 -2.69 0.85
N LEU A 75 -9.74 -2.34 2.09
CA LEU A 75 -10.51 -1.14 2.39
C LEU A 75 -9.65 0.13 2.41
N TRP A 76 -8.53 0.13 3.15
CA TRP A 76 -7.59 1.27 3.17
C TRP A 76 -6.97 1.50 1.79
N GLY A 77 -6.61 0.45 1.05
CA GLY A 77 -6.18 0.57 -0.34
C GLY A 77 -7.28 1.14 -1.27
N GLY A 78 -8.55 0.83 -1.00
CA GLY A 78 -9.69 1.45 -1.67
C GLY A 78 -9.87 2.93 -1.31
N ILE A 79 -9.76 3.30 -0.03
CA ILE A 79 -9.80 4.70 0.45
C ILE A 79 -8.68 5.52 -0.21
N TRP A 80 -7.45 5.00 -0.18
CA TRP A 80 -6.30 5.66 -0.81
C TRP A 80 -6.57 5.94 -2.28
N ARG A 81 -6.91 4.89 -3.06
CA ARG A 81 -7.19 5.03 -4.50
C ARG A 81 -8.36 5.97 -4.78
N GLY A 82 -9.42 5.92 -3.98
CA GLY A 82 -10.60 6.76 -4.16
C GLY A 82 -10.31 8.24 -3.91
N LEU A 83 -9.57 8.55 -2.85
CA LEU A 83 -9.27 9.93 -2.46
C LEU A 83 -8.12 10.53 -3.26
N THR A 84 -7.07 9.76 -3.56
CA THR A 84 -5.87 10.24 -4.27
C THR A 84 -5.97 10.11 -5.79
N ALA A 85 -7.10 9.67 -6.36
CA ALA A 85 -7.29 9.66 -7.80
C ALA A 85 -7.18 11.10 -8.32
N LEU A 86 -6.06 11.46 -8.95
CA LEU A 86 -6.00 12.73 -9.67
C LEU A 86 -6.92 12.62 -10.89
N PRO A 87 -7.69 13.68 -11.22
CA PRO A 87 -8.23 13.79 -12.55
C PRO A 87 -7.02 13.80 -13.48
N THR A 88 -6.92 12.78 -14.35
CA THR A 88 -5.91 12.67 -15.40
C THR A 88 -5.90 13.96 -16.22
N GLN A 89 -5.07 14.92 -15.82
CA GLN A 89 -4.58 15.94 -16.72
C GLN A 89 -3.67 15.22 -17.69
N GLY A 90 -3.98 15.34 -18.98
CA GLY A 90 -3.26 14.66 -20.04
C GLY A 90 -1.75 14.89 -19.92
N GLY A 91 -1.00 13.81 -20.13
CA GLY A 91 0.44 13.88 -20.40
C GLY A 91 1.31 14.00 -19.15
N THR A 92 1.88 12.87 -18.74
CA THR A 92 3.33 12.61 -18.59
C THR A 92 3.54 11.47 -17.58
N GLY A 93 3.58 10.21 -18.05
CA GLY A 93 3.84 9.07 -17.17
C GLY A 93 3.40 7.71 -17.73
N SER A 94 4.14 7.24 -18.74
CA SER A 94 4.41 5.83 -19.08
C SER A 94 3.29 4.78 -19.20
N ASP A 95 2.04 5.12 -19.54
CA ASP A 95 1.17 4.14 -20.20
C ASP A 95 0.06 4.78 -21.07
N PRO A 96 0.27 4.90 -22.40
CA PRO A 96 -0.70 5.53 -23.30
C PRO A 96 -2.03 4.77 -23.39
N GLN A 97 -2.05 3.46 -23.10
CA GLN A 97 -3.28 2.66 -23.11
C GLN A 97 -4.14 2.89 -21.85
N ALA A 98 -3.52 3.06 -20.68
CA ALA A 98 -4.24 3.40 -19.44
C ALA A 98 -4.85 4.82 -19.51
N ALA A 99 -4.15 5.77 -20.14
CA ALA A 99 -4.64 7.12 -20.39
C ALA A 99 -5.79 7.16 -21.41
N GLN A 100 -5.72 6.35 -22.47
CA GLN A 100 -6.81 6.24 -23.47
C GLN A 100 -8.04 5.53 -22.90
N ALA A 101 -7.88 4.56 -22.00
CA ALA A 101 -9.01 3.88 -21.35
C ALA A 101 -9.72 4.78 -20.32
N ALA A 102 -8.99 5.58 -19.54
CA ALA A 102 -9.57 6.52 -18.58
C ALA A 102 -10.32 7.69 -19.24
N GLY A 103 -9.88 8.12 -20.43
CA GLY A 103 -10.58 9.15 -21.23
C GLY A 103 -11.84 8.66 -21.94
N ARG A 104 -12.09 7.33 -21.99
CA ARG A 104 -13.25 6.74 -22.70
C ARG A 104 -14.48 6.57 -21.83
N TRP A 105 -14.38 6.75 -20.50
CA TRP A 105 -15.49 6.36 -19.63
C TRP A 105 -16.74 7.21 -19.82
N LEU A 106 -16.61 8.51 -20.11
CA LEU A 106 -17.73 9.38 -20.53
C LEU A 106 -17.21 10.44 -21.52
N PRO A 107 -17.43 10.31 -22.84
CA PRO A 107 -16.91 11.23 -23.87
C PRO A 107 -17.28 12.70 -23.67
N TYR A 108 -18.31 12.97 -22.87
CA TYR A 108 -18.84 14.30 -22.57
C TYR A 108 -18.27 14.93 -21.29
N VAL A 109 -17.41 14.22 -20.54
CA VAL A 109 -16.70 14.79 -19.37
C VAL A 109 -15.27 15.17 -19.77
N GLN A 110 -15.16 15.93 -20.86
CA GLN A 110 -13.89 16.54 -21.27
C GLN A 110 -13.63 17.82 -20.44
N PRO A 111 -12.37 18.15 -20.14
CA PRO A 111 -12.01 19.44 -19.52
C PRO A 111 -12.61 20.60 -20.33
N GLY A 112 -13.36 21.49 -19.68
CA GLY A 112 -14.04 22.60 -20.36
C GLY A 112 -15.47 22.33 -20.84
N SER A 113 -16.00 21.11 -20.69
CA SER A 113 -17.41 20.80 -20.98
C SER A 113 -18.37 21.33 -19.88
N PRO A 114 -19.63 21.66 -20.21
CA PRO A 114 -20.64 22.05 -19.22
C PRO A 114 -20.87 20.96 -18.16
N ALA A 115 -20.79 19.69 -18.57
CA ALA A 115 -20.89 18.53 -17.68
C ALA A 115 -19.69 18.43 -16.72
N ALA A 116 -18.47 18.76 -17.18
CA ALA A 116 -17.29 18.83 -16.31
C ALA A 116 -17.41 19.95 -15.26
N ARG A 117 -18.06 21.07 -15.59
CA ARG A 117 -18.35 22.15 -14.64
C ARG A 117 -19.40 21.75 -13.61
N LEU A 118 -20.49 21.10 -14.04
CA LEU A 118 -21.54 20.58 -13.15
C LEU A 118 -21.02 19.49 -12.19
N LEU A 119 -20.06 18.69 -12.65
CA LEU A 119 -19.42 17.63 -11.85
C LEU A 119 -18.22 18.13 -11.02
N GLY A 120 -17.89 19.43 -11.08
CA GLY A 120 -16.85 20.05 -10.25
C GLY A 120 -15.41 19.75 -10.66
N ARG A 121 -15.18 19.29 -11.90
CA ARG A 121 -13.87 18.87 -12.40
C ARG A 121 -12.91 20.05 -12.63
N ASP A 122 -13.46 21.25 -12.88
CA ASP A 122 -12.70 22.44 -13.20
C ASP A 122 -12.65 23.40 -11.99
N HIS A 123 -11.79 23.15 -10.99
CA HIS A 123 -11.19 24.17 -10.09
C HIS A 123 -11.50 24.15 -8.58
N ALA A 124 -12.41 23.30 -8.07
CA ALA A 124 -12.56 23.10 -6.61
C ALA A 124 -13.27 21.80 -6.19
N GLY A 125 -14.04 21.16 -7.09
CA GLY A 125 -14.91 20.03 -6.76
C GLY A 125 -14.29 18.64 -6.92
N GLY A 126 -13.04 18.52 -7.39
CA GLY A 126 -12.38 17.23 -7.61
C GLY A 126 -12.28 16.38 -6.33
N PHE A 127 -12.02 17.01 -5.18
CA PHE A 127 -12.01 16.31 -3.89
C PHE A 127 -13.39 15.81 -3.50
N VAL A 128 -14.44 16.62 -3.69
CA VAL A 128 -15.81 16.23 -3.35
C VAL A 128 -16.28 15.06 -4.21
N GLN A 129 -15.90 15.05 -5.49
CA GLN A 129 -16.18 13.93 -6.38
C GLN A 129 -15.43 12.66 -5.93
N ASN A 130 -14.14 12.78 -5.64
CA ASN A 130 -13.33 11.67 -5.11
C ASN A 130 -13.88 11.14 -3.78
N LEU A 131 -14.31 12.03 -2.88
CA LEU A 131 -14.92 11.69 -1.61
C LEU A 131 -16.22 10.93 -1.82
N ARG A 132 -17.09 11.33 -2.74
CA ARG A 132 -18.34 10.60 -3.05
C ARG A 132 -18.07 9.19 -3.56
N VAL A 133 -17.03 9.01 -4.37
CA VAL A 133 -16.61 7.70 -4.88
C VAL A 133 -15.98 6.84 -3.77
N ALA A 134 -15.20 7.46 -2.88
CA ALA A 134 -14.55 6.78 -1.75
C ALA A 134 -15.52 6.50 -0.59
N LEU A 135 -16.61 7.25 -0.46
CA LEU A 135 -17.56 7.20 0.66
C LEU A 135 -18.05 5.79 1.00
N PRO A 136 -18.53 4.95 0.05
CA PRO A 136 -18.97 3.59 0.40
C PRO A 136 -17.84 2.74 1.00
N VAL A 137 -16.60 2.90 0.51
CA VAL A 137 -15.44 2.18 1.04
C VAL A 137 -15.03 2.73 2.41
N ILE A 138 -15.11 4.05 2.61
CA ILE A 138 -14.87 4.69 3.91
C ILE A 138 -15.87 4.17 4.95
N LEU A 139 -17.16 4.11 4.61
CA LEU A 139 -18.19 3.59 5.49
C LEU A 139 -17.96 2.11 5.82
N ALA A 140 -17.65 1.28 4.82
CA ALA A 140 -17.31 -0.12 5.05
C ALA A 140 -16.08 -0.28 5.95
N ALA A 141 -15.03 0.55 5.76
CA ALA A 141 -13.83 0.54 6.58
C ALA A 141 -14.13 0.93 8.03
N LEU A 142 -14.96 1.95 8.25
CA LEU A 142 -15.38 2.37 9.59
C LEU A 142 -16.18 1.27 10.28
N VAL A 143 -17.13 0.64 9.59
CA VAL A 143 -17.87 -0.50 10.14
C VAL A 143 -16.92 -1.64 10.53
N LEU A 144 -16.02 -2.06 9.65
CA LEU A 144 -15.05 -3.11 9.97
C LEU A 144 -14.11 -2.71 11.12
N ALA A 145 -13.69 -1.45 11.17
CA ALA A 145 -12.87 -0.93 12.24
C ALA A 145 -13.59 -0.93 13.60
N THR A 146 -14.91 -0.65 13.64
CA THR A 146 -15.69 -0.78 14.90
C THR A 146 -15.68 -2.22 15.43
N VAL A 147 -15.68 -3.22 14.55
CA VAL A 147 -15.61 -4.64 14.92
C VAL A 147 -14.24 -5.00 15.49
N LEU A 148 -13.16 -4.43 14.94
CA LEU A 148 -11.79 -4.64 15.41
C LEU A 148 -11.43 -3.87 16.69
N GLY A 149 -12.17 -2.80 17.00
CA GLY A 149 -12.03 -2.02 18.23
C GLY A 149 -11.51 -0.58 18.04
N PRO A 150 -11.33 0.17 19.14
CA PRO A 150 -11.07 1.61 19.10
C PRO A 150 -9.74 1.96 18.41
N GLY A 151 -8.69 1.15 18.56
CA GLY A 151 -7.41 1.37 17.88
C GLY A 151 -7.55 1.32 16.35
N ALA A 152 -8.33 0.37 15.82
CA ALA A 152 -8.58 0.26 14.39
C ALA A 152 -9.39 1.45 13.85
N LEU A 153 -10.31 2.01 14.65
CA LEU A 153 -11.06 3.22 14.29
C LEU A 153 -10.15 4.44 14.16
N ILE A 154 -9.28 4.66 15.17
CA ILE A 154 -8.32 5.77 15.15
C ILE A 154 -7.40 5.66 13.93
N LEU A 155 -6.86 4.47 13.67
CA LEU A 155 -5.99 4.24 12.51
C LEU A 155 -6.71 4.38 11.17
N THR A 156 -7.98 3.98 11.09
CA THR A 156 -8.79 4.21 9.88
C THR A 156 -9.03 5.70 9.66
N GLY A 157 -9.28 6.47 10.73
CA GLY A 157 -9.31 7.93 10.67
C GLY A 157 -7.99 8.52 10.20
N ALA A 158 -6.86 8.02 10.73
CA ALA A 158 -5.52 8.42 10.29
C ALA A 158 -5.29 8.11 8.81
N MET A 159 -5.75 6.95 8.32
CA MET A 159 -5.66 6.58 6.91
C MET A 159 -6.44 7.53 6.00
N ILE A 160 -7.67 7.92 6.39
CA ILE A 160 -8.48 8.89 5.65
C ILE A 160 -7.77 10.26 5.62
N LEU A 161 -7.20 10.68 6.75
CA LEU A 161 -6.45 11.93 6.85
C LEU A 161 -5.18 11.90 5.99
N LEU A 162 -4.41 10.80 6.00
CA LEU A 162 -3.23 10.62 5.16
C LEU A 162 -3.59 10.64 3.67
N ALA A 163 -4.66 9.96 3.27
CA ALA A 163 -5.13 9.96 1.88
C ALA A 163 -5.61 11.35 1.44
N SER A 164 -6.29 12.09 2.31
CA SER A 164 -6.70 13.48 2.06
C SER A 164 -5.50 14.42 1.95
N LEU A 165 -4.49 14.25 2.82
CA LEU A 165 -3.25 15.02 2.77
C LEU A 165 -2.41 14.69 1.53
N ALA A 166 -2.40 13.42 1.10
CA ALA A 166 -1.76 12.99 -0.13
C ALA A 166 -2.43 13.64 -1.35
N TRP A 167 -3.75 13.73 -1.38
CA TRP A 167 -4.47 14.49 -2.40
C TRP A 167 -4.07 15.97 -2.39
N LEU A 168 -4.02 16.60 -1.21
CA LEU A 168 -3.65 18.02 -1.08
C LEU A 168 -2.21 18.27 -1.56
N THR A 169 -1.26 17.45 -1.13
CA THR A 169 0.16 17.59 -1.49
C THR A 169 0.42 17.32 -2.97
N ALA A 170 -0.34 16.41 -3.59
CA ALA A 170 -0.26 16.16 -5.02
C ALA A 170 -0.64 17.39 -5.86
N HIS A 171 -1.56 18.25 -5.38
CA HIS A 171 -1.92 19.50 -6.06
C HIS A 171 -0.80 20.54 -6.02
N HIS A 172 0.08 20.48 -5.01
CA HIS A 172 1.21 21.37 -4.86
C HIS A 172 2.52 20.82 -5.46
N ARG A 173 2.47 19.72 -6.25
CA ARG A 173 3.64 19.05 -6.87
C ARG A 173 4.79 18.79 -5.88
N SER A 174 4.48 18.52 -4.62
CA SER A 174 5.49 18.38 -3.57
C SER A 174 5.97 16.93 -3.43
N VAL A 175 7.25 16.76 -3.10
CA VAL A 175 7.92 15.46 -2.84
C VAL A 175 7.29 14.71 -1.64
N VAL A 176 6.33 15.33 -0.94
CA VAL A 176 5.71 14.86 0.30
C VAL A 176 4.70 13.73 0.08
N ALA A 177 4.18 13.52 -1.13
CA ALA A 177 3.24 12.43 -1.40
C ALA A 177 3.85 11.03 -1.21
N LEU A 178 5.16 10.89 -1.43
CA LEU A 178 5.87 9.63 -1.32
C LEU A 178 5.86 9.06 0.12
N PRO A 179 6.37 9.78 1.15
CA PRO A 179 6.36 9.26 2.52
C PRO A 179 4.95 8.96 3.05
N LEU A 180 3.92 9.71 2.63
CA LEU A 180 2.53 9.44 3.02
C LEU A 180 2.06 8.07 2.49
N SER A 181 2.38 7.73 1.24
CA SER A 181 2.03 6.43 0.66
C SER A 181 2.73 5.25 1.33
N ILE A 182 3.96 5.46 1.81
CA ILE A 182 4.75 4.44 2.52
C ILE A 182 4.21 4.24 3.94
N GLY A 183 3.87 5.34 4.63
CA GLY A 183 3.20 5.26 5.93
C GLY A 183 1.89 4.48 5.85
N ALA A 184 1.09 4.72 4.82
CA ALA A 184 -0.17 4.03 4.57
C ALA A 184 -0.02 2.52 4.25
N THR A 185 1.13 2.08 3.73
CA THR A 185 1.32 0.69 3.25
C THR A 185 2.13 -0.20 4.19
N VAL A 186 2.96 0.39 5.06
CA VAL A 186 3.78 -0.37 6.00
C VAL A 186 3.45 0.01 7.43
N LEU A 187 3.65 1.28 7.81
CA LEU A 187 3.57 1.71 9.20
C LEU A 187 2.17 1.56 9.79
N LEU A 188 1.14 2.05 9.08
CA LEU A 188 -0.25 1.97 9.54
C LEU A 188 -0.75 0.52 9.65
N PRO A 189 -0.55 -0.35 8.65
CA PRO A 189 -0.96 -1.75 8.76
C PRO A 189 -0.23 -2.49 9.88
N TRP A 190 1.04 -2.16 10.12
CA TRP A 190 1.79 -2.72 11.26
C TRP A 190 1.20 -2.25 12.60
N ALA A 191 0.95 -0.95 12.73
CA ALA A 191 0.29 -0.35 13.88
C ALA A 191 -1.07 -0.99 14.16
N LEU A 192 -1.86 -1.26 13.11
CA LEU A 192 -3.17 -1.90 13.22
C LEU A 192 -3.08 -3.23 13.94
N VAL A 193 -2.12 -4.08 13.54
CA VAL A 193 -1.95 -5.40 14.16
C VAL A 193 -1.45 -5.28 15.59
N LEU A 194 -0.48 -4.41 15.84
CA LEU A 194 0.04 -4.20 17.20
C LEU A 194 -1.09 -3.74 18.14
N PHE A 195 -1.83 -2.69 17.78
CA PHE A 195 -2.93 -2.20 18.62
C PHE A 195 -4.08 -3.20 18.78
N THR A 196 -4.40 -3.99 17.76
CA THR A 196 -5.51 -4.96 17.84
C THR A 196 -5.15 -6.22 18.61
N LEU A 197 -3.90 -6.70 18.54
CA LEU A 197 -3.49 -7.96 19.16
C LEU A 197 -2.83 -7.81 20.53
N THR A 198 -2.19 -6.68 20.86
CA THR A 198 -1.61 -6.47 22.21
C THR A 198 -2.61 -5.85 23.20
N GLY A 199 -3.72 -5.28 22.72
CA GLY A 199 -4.72 -4.62 23.55
C GLY A 199 -4.22 -3.37 24.29
N ASN A 200 -5.11 -2.69 25.03
CA ASN A 200 -4.80 -1.46 25.79
C ASN A 200 -3.99 -1.69 27.08
N GLY A 201 -3.56 -2.93 27.37
CA GLY A 201 -2.89 -3.30 28.62
C GLY A 201 -1.76 -4.32 28.48
N GLY A 202 -1.46 -4.78 27.26
CA GLY A 202 -0.28 -5.61 27.00
C GLY A 202 0.98 -4.74 26.94
N GLU A 203 2.08 -5.27 27.47
CA GLU A 203 3.38 -4.62 27.38
C GLU A 203 3.77 -4.53 25.89
N THR A 204 3.77 -3.31 25.34
CA THR A 204 4.09 -3.08 23.93
C THR A 204 5.55 -3.41 23.70
N ASP A 205 5.84 -4.43 22.89
CA ASP A 205 7.21 -4.75 22.51
C ASP A 205 7.78 -3.63 21.61
N ASN A 206 8.63 -2.80 22.20
CA ASN A 206 9.33 -1.71 21.51
C ASN A 206 10.13 -2.19 20.30
N ARG A 207 10.56 -3.46 20.29
CA ARG A 207 11.30 -4.04 19.16
C ARG A 207 10.40 -4.21 17.93
N ALA A 208 9.13 -4.58 18.10
CA ALA A 208 8.19 -4.71 17.00
C ALA A 208 7.91 -3.34 16.33
N TRP A 209 7.75 -2.29 17.15
CA TRP A 209 7.62 -0.92 16.65
C TRP A 209 8.88 -0.41 15.94
N LEU A 210 10.06 -0.68 16.51
CA LEU A 210 11.32 -0.32 15.88
C LEU A 210 11.50 -1.04 14.53
N LEU A 211 11.13 -2.32 14.44
CA LEU A 211 11.17 -3.08 13.19
C LEU A 211 10.22 -2.49 12.14
N ALA A 212 8.99 -2.13 12.55
CA ALA A 212 8.03 -1.45 11.67
C ALA A 212 8.58 -0.12 11.13
N PHE A 213 9.21 0.68 11.99
CA PHE A 213 9.85 1.93 11.62
C PHE A 213 11.01 1.72 10.63
N LEU A 214 11.88 0.74 10.90
CA LEU A 214 13.01 0.42 10.03
C LEU A 214 12.55 -0.04 8.64
N TRP A 215 11.52 -0.87 8.54
CA TRP A 215 10.96 -1.28 7.24
C TRP A 215 10.26 -0.13 6.50
N THR A 216 9.61 0.77 7.23
CA THR A 216 9.05 2.01 6.67
C THR A 216 10.17 2.88 6.07
N LEU A 217 11.27 3.05 6.81
CA LEU A 217 12.45 3.80 6.37
C LEU A 217 13.13 3.14 5.15
N HIS A 218 13.24 1.81 5.16
CA HIS A 218 13.81 1.03 4.06
C HIS A 218 12.99 1.21 2.78
N LEU A 219 11.67 1.02 2.85
CA LEU A 219 10.79 1.19 1.69
C LEU A 219 10.78 2.64 1.20
N TRP A 220 10.93 3.61 2.11
CA TRP A 220 11.09 4.99 1.71
C TRP A 220 12.36 5.24 0.92
N GLY A 221 13.50 4.72 1.38
CA GLY A 221 14.74 4.77 0.62
C GLY A 221 14.62 4.12 -0.76
N ALA A 222 14.03 2.92 -0.82
CA ALA A 222 13.83 2.18 -2.07
C ALA A 222 12.92 2.93 -3.05
N SER A 223 11.81 3.47 -2.57
CA SER A 223 10.84 4.20 -3.40
C SER A 223 11.42 5.51 -3.94
N ARG A 224 12.23 6.23 -3.12
CA ARG A 224 12.93 7.44 -3.56
C ARG A 224 13.88 7.17 -4.73
N ARG A 225 14.65 6.08 -4.65
CA ARG A 225 15.55 5.68 -5.76
C ARG A 225 14.79 5.30 -7.01
N GLY A 226 13.65 4.62 -6.87
CA GLY A 226 12.80 4.27 -8.00
C GLY A 226 12.31 5.50 -8.78
N VAL A 227 12.05 6.61 -8.08
CA VAL A 227 11.57 7.86 -8.69
C VAL A 227 12.72 8.74 -9.20
N ASN A 228 13.80 8.88 -8.42
CA ASN A 228 14.87 9.87 -8.68
C ASN A 228 16.15 9.27 -9.30
N GLY A 229 16.17 7.98 -9.63
CA GLY A 229 17.35 7.30 -10.18
C GLY A 229 18.46 7.11 -9.14
N PRO A 230 19.73 7.54 -9.39
CA PRO A 230 20.85 7.38 -8.46
C PRO A 230 20.76 8.34 -7.26
N ASP A 231 19.69 8.22 -6.45
CA ASP A 231 19.50 8.99 -5.21
C ASP A 231 20.35 8.40 -4.06
N ARG A 232 21.43 9.12 -3.71
CA ARG A 232 22.32 8.77 -2.59
C ARG A 232 21.61 8.77 -1.25
N LEU A 233 20.63 9.65 -1.04
CA LEU A 233 19.85 9.68 0.20
C LEU A 233 18.98 8.42 0.29
N GLY A 234 18.34 8.04 -0.82
CA GLY A 234 17.56 6.79 -0.86
C GLY A 234 18.41 5.55 -0.56
N LEU A 235 19.62 5.49 -1.11
CA LEU A 235 20.63 4.48 -0.78
C LEU A 235 21.00 4.48 0.72
N GLY A 236 21.30 5.66 1.27
CA GLY A 236 21.65 5.83 2.67
C GLY A 236 20.53 5.38 3.62
N LEU A 237 19.28 5.72 3.30
CA LEU A 237 18.11 5.29 4.08
C LEU A 237 17.93 3.78 4.06
N MET A 238 18.07 3.14 2.88
CA MET A 238 18.02 1.68 2.79
C MET A 238 19.12 1.02 3.61
N ALA A 239 20.35 1.53 3.52
CA ALA A 239 21.52 1.01 4.24
C ALA A 239 21.34 1.15 5.76
N LEU A 240 20.95 2.34 6.21
CA LEU A 240 20.68 2.61 7.62
C LEU A 240 19.59 1.68 8.18
N ALA A 241 18.51 1.47 7.42
CA ALA A 241 17.46 0.54 7.82
C ALA A 241 17.96 -0.90 7.89
N THR A 242 18.75 -1.38 6.92
CA THR A 242 19.31 -2.74 6.96
C THR A 242 20.26 -2.95 8.14
N VAL A 243 21.12 -1.97 8.44
CA VAL A 243 22.00 -2.01 9.61
C VAL A 243 21.18 -2.01 10.90
N GLY A 244 20.12 -1.20 10.97
CA GLY A 244 19.20 -1.18 12.11
C GLY A 244 18.49 -2.52 12.32
N VAL A 245 17.98 -3.15 11.26
CA VAL A 245 17.34 -4.47 11.34
C VAL A 245 18.34 -5.53 11.80
N ALA A 246 19.56 -5.53 11.25
CA ALA A 246 20.62 -6.43 11.68
C ALA A 246 20.98 -6.22 13.17
N GLY A 247 21.15 -4.96 13.59
CA GLY A 247 21.43 -4.63 15.00
C GLY A 247 20.33 -5.08 15.95
N LEU A 248 19.07 -4.93 15.54
CA LEU A 248 17.91 -5.40 16.30
C LEU A 248 17.93 -6.93 16.47
N LEU A 249 18.25 -7.66 15.40
CA LEU A 249 18.36 -9.12 15.46
C LEU A 249 19.58 -9.61 16.26
N ILE A 250 20.71 -8.91 16.18
CA ILE A 250 21.86 -9.19 17.06
C ILE A 250 21.48 -9.01 18.53
N GLN A 251 20.76 -7.93 18.85
CA GLN A 251 20.25 -7.70 20.20
C GLN A 251 19.25 -8.79 20.65
N ALA A 252 18.45 -9.31 19.71
CA ALA A 252 17.54 -10.42 19.94
C ALA A 252 18.23 -11.80 19.97
N GLN A 253 19.55 -11.86 19.72
CA GLN A 253 20.35 -13.09 19.66
C GLN A 253 19.91 -14.09 18.56
N THR A 254 19.29 -13.58 17.50
CA THR A 254 18.70 -14.36 16.40
C THR A 254 19.71 -14.60 15.27
N VAL A 255 20.70 -15.48 15.50
CA VAL A 255 21.82 -15.70 14.55
C VAL A 255 21.34 -16.34 13.25
N ILE A 256 20.38 -17.27 13.34
CA ILE A 256 19.82 -17.95 12.16
C ILE A 256 19.02 -16.95 11.32
N GLY A 257 18.20 -16.12 11.98
CA GLY A 257 17.48 -15.03 11.31
C GLY A 257 18.40 -14.08 10.55
N LEU A 258 19.55 -13.72 11.15
CA LEU A 258 20.54 -12.87 10.52
C LEU A 258 21.17 -13.53 9.28
N ALA A 259 21.47 -14.82 9.34
CA ALA A 259 22.06 -15.56 8.21
C ALA A 259 21.08 -15.64 7.02
N VAL A 260 19.79 -15.91 7.29
CA VAL A 260 18.73 -15.91 6.27
C VAL A 260 18.58 -14.52 5.64
N LEU A 261 18.57 -13.46 6.45
CA LEU A 261 18.50 -12.09 5.93
C LEU A 261 19.71 -11.75 5.08
N ALA A 262 20.93 -12.11 5.48
CA ALA A 262 22.12 -11.87 4.70
C ALA A 262 22.03 -12.54 3.30
N ALA A 263 21.53 -13.78 3.25
CA ALA A 263 21.32 -14.50 2.00
C ALA A 263 20.27 -13.84 1.08
N LEU A 264 19.21 -13.24 1.65
CA LEU A 264 18.18 -12.51 0.88
C LEU A 264 18.64 -11.11 0.46
N TRP A 265 19.37 -10.41 1.33
CA TRP A 265 19.83 -9.04 1.11
C TRP A 265 20.94 -8.96 0.08
N LEU A 266 21.87 -9.92 0.04
CA LEU A 266 23.01 -9.88 -0.88
C LEU A 266 22.58 -9.75 -2.36
N PRO A 267 21.72 -10.63 -2.92
CA PRO A 267 21.24 -10.48 -4.28
C PRO A 267 20.35 -9.24 -4.45
N ALA A 268 19.56 -8.86 -3.44
CA ALA A 268 18.72 -7.67 -3.50
C ALA A 268 19.55 -6.39 -3.62
N TRP A 269 20.61 -6.24 -2.83
CA TRP A 269 21.54 -5.12 -2.90
C TRP A 269 22.31 -5.08 -4.22
N LEU A 270 22.82 -6.24 -4.68
CA LEU A 270 23.51 -6.34 -5.97
C LEU A 270 22.63 -5.81 -7.11
N TRP A 271 21.38 -6.27 -7.18
CA TRP A 271 20.42 -5.82 -8.20
C TRP A 271 20.02 -4.35 -8.03
N THR A 272 19.95 -3.85 -6.80
CA THR A 272 19.62 -2.44 -6.53
C THR A 272 20.77 -1.50 -6.95
N VAL A 273 22.03 -1.95 -6.86
CA VAL A 273 23.19 -1.20 -7.36
C VAL A 273 23.29 -1.29 -8.88
N GLN A 274 22.98 -2.45 -9.46
CA GLN A 274 23.00 -2.69 -10.91
C GLN A 274 21.82 -2.05 -11.68
N GLY A 275 20.83 -1.47 -10.99
CA GLY A 275 19.64 -0.90 -11.64
C GLY A 275 18.72 -1.93 -12.30
N SER A 276 18.71 -3.16 -11.77
CA SER A 276 17.95 -4.29 -12.33
C SER A 276 16.43 -4.17 -12.12
N HIS A 277 15.68 -5.07 -12.77
CA HIS A 277 14.21 -5.04 -12.84
C HIS A 277 13.54 -5.01 -11.44
N PRO A 278 12.59 -4.09 -11.19
CA PRO A 278 12.06 -3.81 -9.84
C PRO A 278 11.29 -4.97 -9.20
N GLN A 279 10.76 -5.90 -10.00
CA GLN A 279 9.92 -6.99 -9.51
C GLN A 279 10.68 -8.03 -8.66
N ARG A 280 11.87 -8.45 -9.10
CA ARG A 280 12.68 -9.45 -8.36
C ARG A 280 13.19 -8.89 -7.04
N ILE A 281 13.55 -7.61 -7.06
CA ILE A 281 14.00 -6.85 -5.91
C ILE A 281 12.87 -6.75 -4.86
N SER A 282 11.64 -6.44 -5.30
CA SER A 282 10.47 -6.34 -4.41
C SER A 282 10.15 -7.64 -3.67
N LEU A 283 10.28 -8.79 -4.34
CA LEU A 283 10.03 -10.09 -3.71
C LEU A 283 11.04 -10.36 -2.59
N LEU A 284 12.34 -10.17 -2.88
CA LEU A 284 13.41 -10.39 -1.89
C LEU A 284 13.26 -9.48 -0.66
N TRP A 285 12.89 -8.21 -0.86
CA TRP A 285 12.63 -7.30 0.26
C TRP A 285 11.43 -7.72 1.09
N THR A 286 10.34 -8.18 0.46
CA THR A 286 9.15 -8.67 1.17
C THR A 286 9.48 -9.93 1.99
N LEU A 287 10.20 -10.89 1.39
CA LEU A 287 10.66 -12.08 2.09
C LEU A 287 11.60 -11.73 3.26
N SER A 288 12.47 -10.74 3.08
CA SER A 288 13.33 -10.24 4.14
C SER A 288 12.53 -9.64 5.29
N MET A 289 11.47 -8.88 4.99
CA MET A 289 10.57 -8.34 6.01
C MET A 289 9.92 -9.44 6.83
N LEU A 290 9.36 -10.45 6.17
CA LEU A 290 8.77 -11.61 6.85
C LEU A 290 9.80 -12.40 7.66
N ALA A 291 10.99 -12.65 7.11
CA ALA A 291 12.05 -13.36 7.80
C ALA A 291 12.52 -12.61 9.06
N SER A 292 12.69 -11.30 8.98
CA SER A 292 13.05 -10.47 10.14
C SER A 292 11.96 -10.47 11.21
N ALA A 293 10.70 -10.49 10.80
CA ALA A 293 9.57 -10.55 11.72
C ALA A 293 9.48 -11.90 12.43
N ILE A 294 9.67 -13.01 11.71
CA ILE A 294 9.71 -14.37 12.26
C ILE A 294 10.86 -14.51 13.25
N ALA A 295 12.06 -14.08 12.87
CA ALA A 295 13.24 -14.14 13.73
C ALA A 295 12.99 -13.41 15.05
N LEU A 296 12.46 -12.19 14.98
CA LEU A 296 12.14 -11.39 16.15
C LEU A 296 11.06 -12.01 17.04
N GLY A 297 9.98 -12.53 16.44
CA GLY A 297 8.86 -13.10 17.20
C GLY A 297 9.14 -14.47 17.82
N ASN A 298 10.03 -15.26 17.21
CA ASN A 298 10.37 -16.60 17.68
C ASN A 298 11.65 -16.65 18.53
N GLY A 299 12.46 -15.59 18.55
CA GLY A 299 13.78 -15.62 19.20
C GLY A 299 14.75 -16.61 18.53
N LEU A 300 14.61 -16.84 17.22
CA LEU A 300 15.44 -17.75 16.39
C LEU A 300 16.59 -17.03 15.69
#